data_AF-A0AAU9PTU7-F1
#
_entry.id   AF-A0AAU9PTU7-F1
#
_cell.length_a   1.000
_cell.length_b   1.000
_cell.length_c   1.000
_cell.angle_alpha   90.00
_cell.angle_beta   90.00
_cell.angle_gamma   90.00
#
_symmetry.space_group_name_H-M   'P 1'
#
loop_
_entity.id
_entity.type
_entity.pdbx_description
1 polymer ?
#
loop_
_entity_poly.entity_id
_entity_poly.type
_entity_poly.pdbx_seq_one_letter_code
_entity_poly.pdbx_strand_id
1 'polypeptide(L)'
;MLSLLQLCGPVKSWKRVPDPTTGALKGFGFCEFRNVEGVLRALRLLSKLSIDGQELMLKFDNATKEYLKSYVEKKKENLKNTEAEDRNDEEMRSKNSERPETSSPDRSSRRSRERERDLKREKVRELERYEREREQDRAKREREREYKMRDDERRYRARLKEWENGEKEKERAHKQEREREKDREQDRKYEILDQENDDGYNKKRKYRSSGDDREERKRRLREKEEDMYDRIKEEEEIDEAKRRAEEERELQKEQQKTCFRAFIS
;
A
#
# COMPACT_ATOMS: atom_id res chain seq x y z
N MET A 1 19.95 -31.45 -1.35
CA MET A 1 18.71 -32.12 -1.81
C MET A 1 17.44 -31.46 -1.29
N LEU A 2 17.29 -31.21 0.02
CA LEU A 2 16.14 -30.47 0.57
C LEU A 2 15.94 -29.08 -0.09
N SER A 3 17.02 -28.34 -0.31
CA SER A 3 17.01 -27.05 -1.02
C SER A 3 16.39 -27.13 -2.42
N LEU A 4 16.73 -28.16 -3.19
CA LEU A 4 16.23 -28.36 -4.55
C LEU A 4 14.72 -28.66 -4.57
N LEU A 5 14.25 -29.45 -3.59
CA LEU A 5 12.82 -29.75 -3.44
C LEU A 5 12.04 -28.50 -3.03
N GLN A 6 12.62 -27.67 -2.16
CA GLN A 6 11.97 -26.46 -1.67
C GLN A 6 11.82 -25.38 -2.75
N LEU A 7 12.69 -25.35 -3.76
CA LEU A 7 12.51 -24.52 -4.97
C LEU A 7 11.28 -24.93 -5.78
N CYS A 8 10.93 -26.22 -5.79
CA CYS A 8 9.75 -26.71 -6.48
C CYS A 8 8.46 -26.35 -5.72
N GLY A 9 8.52 -26.25 -4.40
CA GLY A 9 7.41 -25.77 -3.57
C GLY A 9 7.60 -26.08 -2.08
N PRO A 10 6.66 -25.61 -1.23
CA PRO A 10 6.73 -25.86 0.21
C PRO A 10 6.62 -27.35 0.51
N VAL A 11 7.70 -27.91 1.08
CA VAL A 11 7.80 -29.32 1.45
C VAL A 11 7.16 -29.53 2.82
N LYS A 12 6.31 -30.56 2.94
CA LYS A 12 5.70 -30.99 4.21
C LYS A 12 6.61 -31.96 4.94
N SER A 13 7.16 -32.93 4.23
CA SER A 13 8.03 -33.97 4.77
C SER A 13 9.02 -34.42 3.70
N TRP A 14 10.28 -34.59 4.10
CA TRP A 14 11.32 -35.20 3.28
C TRP A 14 12.04 -36.25 4.11
N LYS A 15 11.94 -37.52 3.69
CA LYS A 15 12.57 -38.66 4.38
C LYS A 15 13.45 -39.43 3.41
N ARG A 16 14.71 -39.63 3.79
CA ARG A 16 15.61 -40.58 3.10
C ARG A 16 15.53 -41.92 3.83
N VAL A 17 15.45 -43.01 3.08
CA VAL A 17 15.40 -44.35 3.68
C VAL A 17 16.84 -44.87 3.80
N PRO A 18 17.36 -45.05 5.03
CA PRO A 18 18.62 -45.77 5.22
C PRO A 18 18.40 -47.28 4.97
N ASP A 19 19.40 -47.97 4.44
CA ASP A 19 19.31 -49.42 4.24
C ASP A 19 19.32 -50.13 5.61
N PRO A 20 18.34 -51.03 5.90
CA PRO A 20 18.15 -51.59 7.23
C PRO A 20 19.28 -52.54 7.68
N THR A 21 20.11 -53.03 6.75
CA THR A 21 21.19 -53.98 7.02
C THR A 21 22.59 -53.35 7.03
N THR A 22 22.81 -52.24 6.32
CA THR A 22 24.15 -51.64 6.17
C THR A 22 24.24 -50.19 6.67
N GLY A 23 23.12 -49.54 7.00
CA GLY A 23 23.10 -48.14 7.42
C GLY A 23 23.52 -47.14 6.33
N ALA A 24 23.87 -47.62 5.14
CA ALA A 24 24.22 -46.79 4.00
C ALA A 24 22.98 -46.02 3.52
N LEU A 25 23.19 -44.74 3.18
CA LEU A 25 22.13 -43.89 2.68
C LEU A 25 21.72 -44.38 1.29
N LYS A 26 20.50 -44.92 1.17
CA LYS A 26 19.98 -45.39 -0.11
C LYS A 26 19.74 -44.20 -1.04
N GLY A 27 19.95 -44.41 -2.34
CA GLY A 27 19.81 -43.37 -3.39
C GLY A 27 18.37 -42.89 -3.64
N PHE A 28 17.40 -43.22 -2.79
CA PHE A 28 16.01 -42.78 -2.91
C PHE A 28 15.47 -42.19 -1.60
N GLY A 29 14.47 -41.32 -1.75
CA GLY A 29 13.78 -40.69 -0.63
C GLY A 29 12.35 -40.34 -1.02
N PHE A 30 11.52 -40.15 -0.01
CA PHE A 30 10.12 -39.78 -0.14
C PHE A 30 9.94 -38.30 0.16
N CYS A 31 9.29 -37.58 -0.74
CA CYS A 31 8.94 -36.17 -0.59
C CYS A 31 7.43 -36.01 -0.61
N GLU A 32 6.89 -35.37 0.43
CA GLU A 32 5.51 -34.92 0.48
C GLU A 32 5.49 -33.40 0.38
N PHE A 33 4.79 -32.87 -0.62
CA PHE A 33 4.59 -31.43 -0.80
C PHE A 33 3.29 -30.98 -0.15
N ARG A 34 3.25 -29.74 0.35
CA ARG A 34 2.00 -29.14 0.85
C ARG A 34 1.02 -28.81 -0.28
N ASN A 35 1.55 -28.49 -1.46
CA ASN A 35 0.76 -28.03 -2.61
C ASN A 35 0.89 -28.99 -3.79
N VAL A 36 -0.23 -29.21 -4.51
CA VAL A 36 -0.28 -30.01 -5.75
C VAL A 36 0.62 -29.42 -6.85
N GLU A 37 0.71 -28.09 -6.90
CA GLU A 37 1.59 -27.39 -7.84
C GLU A 37 3.08 -27.65 -7.56
N GLY A 38 3.44 -27.91 -6.30
CA GLY A 38 4.81 -28.31 -5.95
C GLY A 38 5.18 -29.65 -6.56
N VAL A 39 4.24 -30.60 -6.56
CA VAL A 39 4.40 -31.92 -7.17
C VAL A 39 4.50 -31.82 -8.69
N LEU A 40 3.63 -31.03 -9.33
CA LEU A 40 3.65 -30.82 -10.79
C LEU A 40 4.94 -30.12 -11.25
N ARG A 41 5.43 -29.12 -10.49
CA ARG A 41 6.71 -28.45 -10.77
C ARG A 41 7.88 -29.38 -10.58
N ALA A 42 7.90 -30.18 -9.52
CA ALA A 42 8.93 -31.19 -9.29
C ALA A 42 8.98 -32.20 -10.44
N LEU A 43 7.82 -32.69 -10.91
CA LEU A 43 7.75 -33.60 -12.06
C LEU A 43 8.31 -32.96 -13.34
N ARG A 44 8.08 -31.67 -13.56
CA ARG A 44 8.57 -30.96 -14.75
C ARG A 44 10.05 -30.62 -14.67
N LEU A 45 10.53 -30.16 -13.52
CA LEU A 45 11.86 -29.58 -13.34
C LEU A 45 12.90 -30.61 -12.90
N LEU A 46 12.50 -31.58 -12.08
CA LEU A 46 13.41 -32.57 -11.52
C LEU A 46 13.44 -33.89 -12.33
N SER A 47 12.49 -34.07 -13.25
CA SER A 47 12.57 -35.14 -14.26
C SER A 47 13.82 -34.93 -15.11
N LYS A 48 14.76 -35.89 -15.03
CA LYS A 48 16.05 -35.90 -15.75
C LYS A 48 17.11 -34.91 -15.23
N LEU A 49 16.98 -34.39 -14.01
CA LEU A 49 18.12 -33.72 -13.38
C LEU A 49 19.15 -34.75 -12.95
N SER A 50 20.38 -34.58 -13.43
CA SER A 50 21.55 -35.36 -13.03
C SER A 50 22.17 -34.73 -11.79
N ILE A 51 22.16 -35.45 -10.67
CA ILE A 51 22.92 -35.07 -9.46
C ILE A 51 24.07 -36.06 -9.33
N ASP A 52 25.31 -35.56 -9.27
CA ASP A 52 26.53 -36.37 -9.13
C ASP A 52 26.64 -37.50 -10.17
N GLY A 53 26.19 -37.24 -11.40
CA GLY A 53 26.19 -38.20 -12.51
C GLY A 53 25.04 -39.21 -12.51
N GLN A 54 24.13 -39.16 -11.53
CA GLN A 54 22.94 -40.02 -11.46
C GLN A 54 21.66 -39.21 -11.74
N GLU A 55 20.84 -39.71 -12.67
CA GLU A 55 19.56 -39.09 -13.00
C GLU A 55 18.50 -39.37 -11.92
N LEU A 56 17.78 -38.32 -11.52
CA LEU A 56 16.66 -38.46 -10.60
C LEU A 56 15.45 -39.09 -11.29
N MET A 57 14.98 -40.22 -10.75
CA MET A 57 13.74 -40.85 -11.15
C MET A 57 12.64 -40.57 -10.12
N LEU A 58 11.59 -39.89 -10.57
CA LEU A 58 10.41 -39.62 -9.75
C LEU A 58 9.35 -40.69 -10.01
N LYS A 59 9.02 -41.46 -8.97
CA LYS A 59 7.89 -42.40 -8.98
C LYS A 59 6.80 -41.88 -8.06
N PHE A 60 5.56 -42.05 -8.49
CA PHE A 60 4.37 -41.63 -7.76
C PHE A 60 3.47 -42.84 -7.56
N ASP A 61 2.77 -42.88 -6.42
CA ASP A 61 1.75 -43.88 -6.17
C ASP A 61 0.60 -43.72 -7.17
N ASN A 62 -0.02 -44.84 -7.56
CA ASN A 62 -1.03 -44.83 -8.64
C ASN A 62 -2.22 -43.91 -8.30
N ALA A 63 -2.64 -43.88 -7.03
CA ALA A 63 -3.68 -42.97 -6.53
C ALA A 63 -3.31 -41.49 -6.67
N THR A 64 -2.05 -41.13 -6.36
CA THR A 64 -1.58 -39.74 -6.51
C THR A 64 -1.50 -39.33 -7.98
N LYS A 65 -1.15 -40.27 -8.87
CA LYS A 65 -1.13 -40.05 -10.32
C LYS A 65 -2.51 -39.75 -10.88
N GLU A 66 -3.54 -40.49 -10.44
CA GLU A 66 -4.93 -40.23 -10.83
C GLU A 66 -5.43 -38.87 -10.31
N TYR A 67 -5.12 -38.53 -9.06
CA TYR A 67 -5.45 -37.23 -8.48
C TYR A 67 -4.77 -36.06 -9.23
N LEU A 68 -3.51 -36.21 -9.61
CA LEU A 68 -2.78 -35.20 -10.40
C LEU A 68 -3.38 -35.04 -11.80
N LYS A 69 -3.78 -36.15 -12.44
CA LYS A 69 -4.44 -36.12 -13.75
C LYS A 69 -5.75 -35.34 -13.69
N SER A 70 -6.63 -35.68 -12.76
CA SER A 70 -7.93 -35.00 -12.62
C SER A 70 -7.77 -33.52 -12.25
N TYR A 71 -6.77 -33.16 -11.44
CA TYR A 71 -6.47 -31.77 -11.11
C TYR A 71 -6.02 -30.96 -12.35
N VAL A 72 -5.17 -31.55 -13.20
CA VAL A 72 -4.71 -30.90 -14.44
C VAL A 72 -5.85 -30.78 -15.45
N GLU A 73 -6.69 -31.79 -15.60
CA GLU A 73 -7.88 -31.76 -16.47
C GLU A 73 -8.85 -30.68 -16.01
N LYS A 74 -9.19 -30.63 -14.72
CA LYS A 74 -10.06 -29.60 -14.15
C LYS A 74 -9.50 -28.19 -14.34
N LYS A 75 -8.18 -28.01 -14.20
CA LYS A 75 -7.51 -26.72 -14.46
C LYS A 75 -7.57 -26.35 -15.95
N LYS A 76 -7.43 -27.32 -16.86
CA LYS A 76 -7.59 -27.10 -18.31
C LYS A 76 -9.03 -26.80 -18.69
N GLU A 77 -10.02 -27.45 -18.08
CA GLU A 77 -11.44 -27.16 -18.31
C GLU A 77 -11.80 -25.74 -17.84
N ASN A 78 -11.34 -25.31 -16.67
CA ASN A 78 -11.56 -23.94 -16.22
C ASN A 78 -10.92 -22.89 -17.15
N LEU A 79 -9.73 -23.19 -17.70
CA LEU A 79 -9.08 -22.34 -18.72
C LEU A 79 -9.84 -22.37 -20.05
N LYS A 80 -10.34 -23.53 -20.48
CA LYS A 80 -11.16 -23.64 -21.69
C LYS A 80 -12.52 -22.99 -21.53
N ASN A 81 -13.14 -23.00 -20.36
CA ASN A 81 -14.40 -22.32 -20.11
C ASN A 81 -14.21 -20.79 -20.17
N THR A 82 -13.09 -20.28 -19.64
CA THR A 82 -12.75 -18.86 -19.79
C THR A 82 -12.40 -18.49 -21.24
N GLU A 83 -11.73 -19.35 -22.00
CA GLU A 83 -11.45 -19.13 -23.43
C GLU A 83 -12.67 -19.37 -24.35
N ALA A 84 -13.58 -20.27 -23.99
CA ALA A 84 -14.82 -20.55 -24.72
C ALA A 84 -15.90 -19.50 -24.44
N GLU A 85 -15.90 -18.86 -23.28
CA GLU A 85 -16.67 -17.64 -23.03
C GLU A 85 -16.23 -16.48 -23.95
N ASP A 86 -14.93 -16.40 -24.29
CA ASP A 86 -14.42 -15.42 -25.26
C ASP A 86 -14.60 -15.85 -26.75
N ARG A 87 -14.70 -17.15 -27.06
CA ARG A 87 -14.93 -17.64 -28.45
C ARG A 87 -16.40 -17.84 -28.84
N ASN A 88 -17.30 -18.13 -27.89
CA ASN A 88 -18.73 -18.26 -28.18
C ASN A 88 -19.38 -16.93 -28.62
N ASP A 89 -18.75 -15.79 -28.31
CA ASP A 89 -19.16 -14.47 -28.82
C ASP A 89 -18.82 -14.26 -30.32
N GLU A 90 -17.80 -14.94 -30.85
CA GLU A 90 -17.39 -14.86 -32.27
C GLU A 90 -18.15 -15.86 -33.17
N GLU A 91 -18.45 -17.07 -32.68
CA GLU A 91 -19.09 -18.12 -33.52
C GLU A 91 -20.61 -17.93 -33.72
N MET A 92 -21.29 -17.18 -32.82
CA MET A 92 -22.69 -16.75 -33.00
C MET A 92 -22.84 -15.58 -34.00
N ARG A 93 -21.79 -15.21 -34.73
CA ARG A 93 -21.81 -14.16 -35.77
C ARG A 93 -21.80 -14.68 -37.21
N SER A 94 -21.56 -15.99 -37.44
CA SER A 94 -21.28 -16.51 -38.80
C SER A 94 -22.29 -17.49 -39.42
N LYS A 95 -23.41 -17.84 -38.77
CA LYS A 95 -24.43 -18.70 -39.38
C LYS A 95 -25.68 -17.92 -39.79
N ASN A 96 -25.58 -17.10 -40.84
CA ASN A 96 -26.76 -16.84 -41.68
C ASN A 96 -26.40 -16.36 -43.08
N SER A 97 -26.06 -17.30 -43.97
CA SER A 97 -26.09 -17.05 -45.40
C SER A 97 -26.26 -18.35 -46.17
N GLU A 98 -27.50 -18.73 -46.48
CA GLU A 98 -27.82 -19.44 -47.73
C GLU A 98 -29.16 -18.91 -48.32
N ARG A 99 -29.13 -18.70 -49.64
CA ARG A 99 -30.08 -18.11 -50.62
C ARG A 99 -31.35 -19.01 -50.82
N PRO A 100 -32.42 -18.68 -51.62
CA PRO A 100 -32.38 -18.03 -52.94
C PRO A 100 -33.46 -16.99 -53.28
N GLU A 101 -33.19 -16.29 -54.39
CA GLU A 101 -34.09 -15.44 -55.18
C GLU A 101 -35.36 -16.19 -55.60
N THR A 102 -36.51 -15.52 -55.65
CA THR A 102 -37.36 -15.36 -56.86
C THR A 102 -38.73 -14.75 -56.53
N SER A 103 -39.19 -13.92 -57.48
CA SER A 103 -40.57 -13.45 -57.70
C SER A 103 -41.07 -12.19 -56.99
N SER A 104 -41.95 -11.50 -57.72
CA SER A 104 -42.35 -10.09 -57.59
C SER A 104 -43.16 -9.78 -56.31
N PRO A 105 -42.91 -8.68 -55.59
CA PRO A 105 -43.50 -8.47 -54.27
C PRO A 105 -44.90 -7.84 -54.32
N ASP A 106 -45.88 -8.57 -53.81
CA ASP A 106 -47.21 -8.08 -53.42
C ASP A 106 -47.12 -7.12 -52.19
N ARG A 107 -48.08 -6.19 -52.04
CA ARG A 107 -48.06 -5.12 -51.01
C ARG A 107 -48.03 -5.66 -49.57
N SER A 108 -48.52 -6.88 -49.33
CA SER A 108 -48.44 -7.56 -48.02
C SER A 108 -46.99 -7.88 -47.61
N SER A 109 -46.11 -8.23 -48.58
CA SER A 109 -44.70 -8.56 -48.35
C SER A 109 -43.86 -7.35 -47.90
N ARG A 110 -44.19 -6.14 -48.38
CA ARG A 110 -43.47 -4.91 -48.01
C ARG A 110 -43.62 -4.57 -46.53
N ARG A 111 -44.84 -4.70 -45.99
CA ARG A 111 -45.14 -4.40 -44.57
C ARG A 111 -44.51 -5.40 -43.60
N SER A 112 -44.40 -6.67 -44.03
CA SER A 112 -43.70 -7.72 -43.25
C SER A 112 -42.19 -7.46 -43.18
N ARG A 113 -41.56 -7.11 -44.32
CA ARG A 113 -40.13 -6.72 -44.37
C ARG A 113 -39.81 -5.45 -43.57
N GLU A 114 -40.75 -4.50 -43.53
CA GLU A 114 -40.59 -3.28 -42.74
C GLU A 114 -40.60 -3.60 -41.24
N ARG A 115 -41.55 -4.43 -40.78
CA ARG A 115 -41.61 -4.92 -39.40
C ARG A 115 -40.38 -5.75 -39.00
N GLU A 116 -39.86 -6.55 -39.93
CA GLU A 116 -38.62 -7.32 -39.72
C GLU A 116 -37.39 -6.41 -39.59
N ARG A 117 -37.30 -5.34 -40.39
CA ARG A 117 -36.23 -4.33 -40.24
C ARG A 117 -36.31 -3.60 -38.92
N ASP A 118 -37.52 -3.30 -38.44
CA ASP A 118 -37.72 -2.65 -37.15
C ASP A 118 -37.31 -3.56 -35.98
N LEU A 119 -37.71 -4.84 -36.01
CA LEU A 119 -37.25 -5.84 -35.04
C LEU A 119 -35.72 -6.01 -35.07
N LYS A 120 -35.10 -5.95 -36.26
CA LYS A 120 -33.65 -6.02 -36.40
C LYS A 120 -32.95 -4.79 -35.83
N ARG A 121 -33.52 -3.60 -36.02
CA ARG A 121 -33.03 -2.35 -35.41
C ARG A 121 -33.18 -2.35 -33.89
N GLU A 122 -34.28 -2.88 -33.38
CA GLU A 122 -34.53 -3.02 -31.95
C GLU A 122 -33.54 -4.00 -31.31
N LYS A 123 -33.32 -5.15 -31.94
CA LYS A 123 -32.34 -6.15 -31.49
C LYS A 123 -30.91 -5.61 -31.51
N VAL A 124 -30.55 -4.78 -32.49
CA VAL A 124 -29.24 -4.09 -32.52
C VAL A 124 -29.10 -3.11 -31.34
N ARG A 125 -30.15 -2.34 -31.03
CA ARG A 125 -30.14 -1.41 -29.87
C ARG A 125 -30.08 -2.15 -28.54
N GLU A 126 -30.71 -3.31 -28.43
CA GLU A 126 -30.67 -4.16 -27.26
C GLU A 126 -29.27 -4.79 -27.07
N LEU A 127 -28.67 -5.26 -28.16
CA LEU A 127 -27.28 -5.73 -28.16
C LEU A 127 -26.29 -4.63 -27.77
N GLU A 128 -26.44 -3.39 -28.28
CA GLU A 128 -25.62 -2.26 -27.85
C GLU A 128 -25.76 -1.96 -26.34
N ARG A 129 -26.96 -2.08 -25.77
CA ARG A 129 -27.15 -1.90 -24.31
C ARG A 129 -26.43 -2.99 -23.53
N TYR A 130 -26.55 -4.24 -23.98
CA TYR A 130 -25.90 -5.38 -23.35
C TYR A 130 -24.38 -5.30 -23.45
N GLU A 131 -23.85 -4.86 -24.59
CA GLU A 131 -22.42 -4.66 -24.80
C GLU A 131 -21.86 -3.55 -23.91
N ARG A 132 -22.55 -2.41 -23.80
CA ARG A 132 -22.20 -1.33 -22.85
C ARG A 132 -22.25 -1.80 -21.40
N GLU A 133 -23.23 -2.63 -21.03
CA GLU A 133 -23.33 -3.17 -19.67
C GLU A 133 -22.18 -4.13 -19.36
N ARG A 134 -21.80 -5.00 -20.31
CA ARG A 134 -20.65 -5.90 -20.17
C ARG A 134 -19.33 -5.14 -20.10
N GLU A 135 -19.20 -4.09 -20.90
CA GLU A 135 -18.04 -3.19 -20.87
C GLU A 135 -17.95 -2.46 -19.52
N GLN A 136 -19.07 -1.99 -18.97
CA GLN A 136 -19.13 -1.39 -17.64
C GLN A 136 -18.77 -2.37 -16.52
N ASP A 137 -19.18 -3.65 -16.62
CA ASP A 137 -18.80 -4.67 -15.64
C ASP A 137 -17.29 -4.98 -15.69
N ARG A 138 -16.70 -5.07 -16.89
CA ARG A 138 -15.25 -5.20 -17.08
C ARG A 138 -14.51 -3.99 -16.48
N ALA A 139 -14.97 -2.77 -16.80
CA ALA A 139 -14.41 -1.53 -16.27
C ALA A 139 -14.60 -1.39 -14.74
N LYS A 140 -15.67 -1.95 -14.17
CA LYS A 140 -15.90 -1.99 -12.72
C LYS A 140 -14.88 -2.91 -12.03
N ARG A 141 -14.67 -4.12 -12.57
CA ARG A 141 -13.67 -5.07 -12.05
C ARG A 141 -12.25 -4.52 -12.15
N GLU A 142 -11.94 -3.78 -13.22
CA GLU A 142 -10.64 -3.12 -13.39
C GLU A 142 -10.43 -2.02 -12.34
N ARG A 143 -11.42 -1.12 -12.18
CA ARG A 143 -11.38 -0.08 -11.14
C ARG A 143 -11.29 -0.64 -9.73
N GLU A 144 -11.94 -1.76 -9.46
CA GLU A 144 -11.88 -2.44 -8.15
C GLU A 144 -10.48 -3.02 -7.87
N ARG A 145 -9.84 -3.61 -8.89
CA ARG A 145 -8.44 -4.08 -8.79
C ARG A 145 -7.48 -2.90 -8.58
N GLU A 146 -7.67 -1.82 -9.31
CA GLU A 146 -6.87 -0.60 -9.16
C GLU A 146 -7.04 0.00 -7.77
N TYR A 147 -8.28 0.09 -7.27
CA TYR A 147 -8.57 0.57 -5.92
C TYR A 147 -7.87 -0.29 -4.86
N LYS A 148 -7.91 -1.62 -5.02
CA LYS A 148 -7.22 -2.55 -4.11
C LYS A 148 -5.70 -2.37 -4.14
N MET A 149 -5.10 -2.25 -5.32
CA MET A 149 -3.68 -1.96 -5.48
C MET A 149 -3.28 -0.64 -4.80
N ARG A 150 -4.09 0.40 -4.96
CA ARG A 150 -3.86 1.70 -4.35
C ARG A 150 -4.00 1.67 -2.83
N ASP A 151 -4.95 0.90 -2.31
CA ASP A 151 -5.12 0.71 -0.87
C ASP A 151 -3.97 -0.10 -0.26
N ASP A 152 -3.53 -1.15 -0.95
CA ASP A 152 -2.36 -1.95 -0.55
C ASP A 152 -1.08 -1.08 -0.56
N GLU A 153 -0.88 -0.23 -1.56
CA GLU A 153 0.22 0.73 -1.61
C GLU A 153 0.15 1.73 -0.45
N ARG A 154 -1.06 2.24 -0.13
CA ARG A 154 -1.26 3.15 1.00
C ARG A 154 -0.90 2.47 2.33
N ARG A 155 -1.33 1.23 2.54
CA ARG A 155 -1.01 0.44 3.75
C ARG A 155 0.49 0.19 3.86
N TYR A 156 1.15 -0.12 2.74
CA TYR A 156 2.60 -0.29 2.70
C TYR A 156 3.33 1.00 3.06
N ARG A 157 2.96 2.13 2.46
CA ARG A 157 3.53 3.45 2.76
C ARG A 157 3.29 3.86 4.22
N ALA A 158 2.11 3.59 4.77
CA ALA A 158 1.79 3.85 6.18
C ALA A 158 2.71 3.06 7.11
N ARG A 159 2.86 1.74 6.87
CA ARG A 159 3.76 0.87 7.65
C ARG A 159 5.21 1.32 7.57
N LEU A 160 5.67 1.76 6.41
CA LEU A 160 7.02 2.29 6.23
C LEU A 160 7.23 3.58 7.06
N LYS A 161 6.25 4.48 7.03
CA LYS A 161 6.27 5.72 7.82
C LYS A 161 6.23 5.45 9.33
N GLU A 162 5.44 4.48 9.78
CA GLU A 162 5.41 4.03 11.18
C GLU A 162 6.76 3.49 11.63
N TRP A 163 7.42 2.68 10.80
CA TRP A 163 8.75 2.18 11.08
C TRP A 163 9.79 3.31 11.18
N GLU A 164 9.78 4.23 10.21
CA GLU A 164 10.67 5.39 10.21
C GLU A 164 10.44 6.30 11.44
N ASN A 165 9.17 6.51 11.80
CA ASN A 165 8.81 7.24 13.00
C ASN A 165 9.28 6.51 14.27
N GLY A 166 9.18 5.18 14.31
CA GLY A 166 9.66 4.37 15.43
C GLY A 166 11.18 4.47 15.62
N GLU A 167 11.96 4.51 14.54
CA GLU A 167 13.41 4.74 14.63
C GLU A 167 13.72 6.16 15.14
N LYS A 168 13.04 7.18 14.62
CA LYS A 168 13.17 8.57 15.12
C LYS A 168 12.74 8.72 16.58
N GLU A 169 11.73 7.96 17.02
CA GLU A 169 11.25 7.99 18.39
C GLU A 169 12.26 7.36 19.36
N LYS A 170 12.90 6.25 18.98
CA LYS A 170 14.01 5.67 19.76
C LYS A 170 15.17 6.64 19.87
N GLU A 171 15.53 7.34 18.79
CA GLU A 171 16.58 8.35 18.82
C GLU A 171 16.24 9.51 19.77
N ARG A 172 14.98 9.99 19.74
CA ARG A 172 14.48 10.99 20.68
C ARG A 172 14.47 10.48 22.12
N ALA A 173 14.10 9.22 22.34
CA ALA A 173 14.12 8.60 23.66
C ALA A 173 15.54 8.56 24.25
N HIS A 174 16.52 8.11 23.47
CA HIS A 174 17.93 8.14 23.88
C HIS A 174 18.44 9.55 24.14
N LYS A 175 18.02 10.53 23.33
CA LYS A 175 18.38 11.93 23.57
C LYS A 175 17.78 12.44 24.89
N GLN A 176 16.51 12.16 25.16
CA GLN A 176 15.84 12.53 26.40
C GLN A 176 16.43 11.82 27.62
N GLU A 177 16.81 10.55 27.50
CA GLU A 177 17.50 9.81 28.56
C GLU A 177 18.83 10.47 28.91
N ARG A 178 19.63 10.81 27.88
CA ARG A 178 20.90 11.53 28.06
C ARG A 178 20.72 12.91 28.68
N GLU A 179 19.65 13.63 28.33
CA GLU A 179 19.33 14.93 28.97
C GLU A 179 18.92 14.75 30.43
N ARG A 180 18.08 13.75 30.74
CA ARG A 180 17.73 13.41 32.12
C ARG A 180 18.93 13.00 32.96
N GLU A 181 19.90 12.30 32.35
CA GLU A 181 21.15 11.94 33.01
C GLU A 181 22.02 13.17 33.29
N LYS A 182 22.14 14.09 32.33
CA LYS A 182 22.80 15.39 32.54
C LYS A 182 22.13 16.22 33.62
N ASP A 183 20.81 16.23 33.70
CA ASP A 183 20.08 16.91 34.77
C ASP A 183 20.41 16.29 36.15
N ARG A 184 20.46 14.96 36.24
CA ARG A 184 20.88 14.27 37.47
C ARG A 184 22.34 14.54 37.83
N GLU A 185 23.23 14.62 36.85
CA GLU A 185 24.63 14.98 37.05
C GLU A 185 24.78 16.42 37.50
N GLN A 186 24.01 17.35 36.92
CA GLN A 186 23.95 18.73 37.39
C GLN A 186 23.45 18.79 38.82
N ASP A 187 22.40 18.04 39.18
CA ASP A 187 21.88 17.98 40.54
C ASP A 187 22.96 17.49 41.53
N ARG A 188 23.66 16.39 41.19
CA ARG A 188 24.80 15.90 41.97
C ARG A 188 25.93 16.92 42.07
N LYS A 189 26.23 17.62 40.98
CA LYS A 189 27.27 18.66 40.94
C LYS A 189 26.90 19.86 41.82
N TYR A 190 25.63 20.29 41.80
CA TYR A 190 25.12 21.33 42.69
C TYR A 190 25.16 20.90 44.15
N GLU A 191 24.84 19.64 44.44
CA GLU A 191 24.89 19.08 45.79
C GLU A 191 26.32 19.01 46.35
N ILE A 192 27.31 18.65 45.50
CA ILE A 192 28.74 18.70 45.86
C ILE A 192 29.20 20.15 46.09
N LEU A 193 28.82 21.08 45.21
CA LEU A 193 29.15 22.51 45.35
C LEU A 193 28.56 23.12 46.64
N ASP A 194 27.37 22.68 47.06
CA ASP A 194 26.73 23.12 48.31
C ASP A 194 27.44 22.56 49.56
N GLN A 195 28.06 21.38 49.46
CA GLN A 195 28.88 20.79 50.54
C GLN A 195 30.28 21.41 50.64
N GLU A 196 30.89 21.82 49.52
CA GLU A 196 32.23 22.43 49.51
C GLU A 196 32.26 23.89 49.98
N ASN A 197 31.11 24.58 49.97
CA ASN A 197 30.97 25.98 50.38
C ASN A 197 30.51 26.14 51.86
N ASP A 198 30.78 25.13 52.71
CA ASP A 198 30.38 25.05 54.12
C ASP A 198 31.26 25.93 55.04
N ASP A 199 31.26 27.23 54.78
CA ASP A 199 31.90 28.24 55.62
C ASP A 199 30.98 28.65 56.79
N GLY A 200 30.42 27.68 57.54
CA GLY A 200 29.89 27.81 58.92
C GLY A 200 28.91 28.94 59.33
N TYR A 201 28.59 29.93 58.49
CA TYR A 201 27.98 31.20 58.92
C TYR A 201 26.57 31.44 58.37
N ASN A 202 26.07 30.56 57.47
CA ASN A 202 24.81 30.80 56.75
C ASN A 202 23.69 29.79 57.06
N LYS A 203 23.79 29.04 58.17
CA LYS A 203 22.82 27.99 58.53
C LYS A 203 21.42 28.50 58.92
N LYS A 204 21.27 29.81 59.19
CA LYS A 204 20.00 30.42 59.61
C LYS A 204 19.06 30.83 58.47
N ARG A 205 19.54 30.85 57.22
CA ARG A 205 18.71 31.13 56.02
C ARG A 205 18.07 29.88 55.39
N LYS A 206 18.55 28.68 55.74
CA LYS A 206 18.29 27.41 55.04
C LYS A 206 17.02 26.65 55.46
N TYR A 207 16.11 27.27 56.23
CA TYR A 207 14.78 26.70 56.54
C TYR A 207 13.65 27.21 55.64
N ARG A 208 13.94 28.06 54.65
CA ARG A 208 13.04 28.29 53.51
C ARG A 208 13.47 27.36 52.38
N SER A 209 12.59 26.42 52.04
CA SER A 209 12.83 25.22 51.24
C SER A 209 13.55 25.47 49.91
N SER A 210 14.69 24.81 49.70
CA SER A 210 15.43 24.77 48.42
C SER A 210 14.62 24.21 47.24
N GLY A 211 13.49 23.54 47.50
CA GLY A 211 12.54 23.15 46.45
C GLY A 211 11.77 24.34 45.87
N ASP A 212 11.53 25.37 46.68
CA ASP A 212 10.78 26.59 46.32
C ASP A 212 11.61 27.46 45.36
N ASP A 213 12.92 27.63 45.61
CA ASP A 213 13.82 28.41 44.76
C ASP A 213 14.01 27.82 43.35
N ARG A 214 14.01 26.48 43.21
CA ARG A 214 14.11 25.81 41.89
C ARG A 214 12.81 25.95 41.10
N GLU A 215 11.67 25.80 41.75
CA GLU A 215 10.33 26.02 41.17
C GLU A 215 10.14 27.49 40.77
N GLU A 216 10.55 28.42 41.63
CA GLU A 216 10.45 29.85 41.40
C GLU A 216 11.36 30.29 40.24
N ARG A 217 12.57 29.73 40.13
CA ARG A 217 13.46 29.98 38.98
C ARG A 217 12.87 29.44 37.67
N LYS A 218 12.19 28.29 37.68
CA LYS A 218 11.47 27.77 36.50
C LYS A 218 10.25 28.62 36.16
N ARG A 219 9.53 29.13 37.17
CA ARG A 219 8.40 30.05 36.97
C ARG A 219 8.86 31.35 36.31
N ARG A 220 9.92 31.97 36.83
CA ARG A 220 10.50 33.20 36.25
C ARG A 220 11.00 33.03 34.81
N LEU A 221 11.48 31.84 34.44
CA LEU A 221 11.87 31.55 33.07
C LEU A 221 10.65 31.45 32.13
N ARG A 222 9.56 30.81 32.58
CA ARG A 222 8.30 30.76 31.82
C ARG A 222 7.69 32.16 31.66
N GLU A 223 7.62 32.93 32.74
CA GLU A 223 7.15 34.33 32.69
C GLU A 223 8.00 35.16 31.72
N LYS A 224 9.32 34.99 31.71
CA LYS A 224 10.20 35.68 30.76
C LYS A 224 9.98 35.25 29.30
N GLU A 225 9.66 33.99 29.04
CA GLU A 225 9.32 33.50 27.69
C GLU A 225 7.96 34.04 27.24
N GLU A 226 6.97 34.07 28.13
CA GLU A 226 5.66 34.68 27.89
C GLU A 226 5.80 36.19 27.62
N ASP A 227 6.56 36.93 28.43
CA ASP A 227 6.86 38.35 28.22
C ASP A 227 7.62 38.65 26.91
N MET A 228 8.40 37.68 26.41
CA MET A 228 9.07 37.80 25.10
C MET A 228 8.09 37.55 23.97
N TYR A 229 7.18 36.59 24.13
CA TYR A 229 6.13 36.31 23.16
C TYR A 229 5.15 37.48 23.02
N ASP A 230 4.72 38.05 24.14
CA ASP A 230 3.81 39.21 24.14
C ASP A 230 4.48 40.42 23.47
N ARG A 231 5.77 40.67 23.74
CA ARG A 231 6.54 41.71 23.03
C ARG A 231 6.62 41.48 21.52
N ILE A 232 6.90 40.25 21.10
CA ILE A 232 6.98 39.92 19.66
C ILE A 232 5.60 40.14 19.01
N LYS A 233 4.52 39.74 19.68
CA LYS A 233 3.17 39.94 19.19
C LYS A 233 2.78 41.41 19.10
N GLU A 234 3.12 42.22 20.11
CA GLU A 234 2.93 43.68 20.07
C GLU A 234 3.73 44.32 18.93
N GLU A 235 4.97 43.89 18.70
CA GLU A 235 5.78 44.36 17.57
C GLU A 235 5.14 44.00 16.22
N GLU A 236 4.61 42.79 16.07
CA GLU A 236 3.87 42.37 14.88
C GLU A 236 2.60 43.22 14.66
N GLU A 237 1.84 43.50 15.71
CA GLU A 237 0.66 44.37 15.66
C GLU A 237 1.02 45.82 15.32
N ILE A 238 2.13 46.34 15.86
CA ILE A 238 2.66 47.66 15.54
C ILE A 238 3.08 47.74 14.07
N ASP A 239 3.75 46.72 13.55
CA ASP A 239 4.19 46.68 12.16
C ASP A 239 3.02 46.49 11.20
N GLU A 240 1.98 45.74 11.59
CA GLU A 240 0.74 45.68 10.84
C GLU A 240 0.01 47.05 10.84
N ALA A 241 -0.04 47.74 11.98
CA ALA A 241 -0.61 49.09 12.06
C ALA A 241 0.18 50.10 11.23
N LYS A 242 1.52 50.01 11.18
CA LYS A 242 2.37 50.83 10.31
C LYS A 242 2.09 50.57 8.84
N ARG A 243 1.95 49.29 8.42
CA ARG A 243 1.58 48.96 7.03
C ARG A 243 0.22 49.52 6.66
N ARG A 244 -0.80 49.35 7.51
CA ARG A 244 -2.14 49.91 7.26
C ARG A 244 -2.10 51.45 7.18
N ALA A 245 -1.34 52.10 8.05
CA ALA A 245 -1.16 53.56 8.00
C ALA A 245 -0.40 54.04 6.76
N GLU A 246 0.55 53.23 6.27
CA GLU A 246 1.26 53.50 5.01
C GLU A 246 0.33 53.35 3.80
N GLU A 247 -0.46 52.28 3.74
CA GLU A 247 -1.49 52.05 2.73
C GLU A 247 -2.52 53.19 2.69
N GLU A 248 -3.01 53.64 3.86
CA GLU A 248 -3.92 54.79 3.95
C GLU A 248 -3.28 56.10 3.47
N ARG A 249 -1.99 56.33 3.78
CA ARG A 249 -1.25 57.49 3.28
C ARG A 249 -1.05 57.43 1.77
N GLU A 250 -0.83 56.25 1.20
CA GLU A 250 -0.75 56.06 -0.25
C GLU A 250 -2.09 56.35 -0.93
N LEU A 251 -3.20 55.82 -0.40
CA LEU A 251 -4.54 56.10 -0.90
C LEU A 251 -4.88 57.60 -0.83
N GLN A 252 -4.51 58.30 0.25
CA GLN A 252 -4.69 59.75 0.34
C GLN A 252 -3.85 60.50 -0.70
N LYS A 253 -2.61 60.09 -0.96
CA LYS A 253 -1.78 60.67 -2.02
C LYS A 253 -2.38 60.40 -3.40
N GLU A 254 -2.94 59.21 -3.63
CA GLU A 254 -3.64 58.89 -4.87
C GLU A 254 -4.91 59.73 -5.04
N GLN A 255 -5.71 59.89 -4.00
CA GLN A 255 -6.88 60.77 -4.01
C GLN A 255 -6.51 62.24 -4.25
N GLN A 256 -5.42 62.73 -3.66
CA GLN A 256 -4.92 64.08 -3.95
C GLN A 256 -4.44 64.20 -5.41
N LYS A 257 -3.77 63.18 -5.96
CA LYS A 257 -3.36 63.14 -7.37
C LYS A 257 -4.56 63.09 -8.32
N THR A 258 -5.61 62.33 -7.99
CA THR A 258 -6.82 62.25 -8.82
C THR A 258 -7.64 63.54 -8.75
N CYS A 259 -7.81 64.14 -7.56
CA CYS A 259 -8.41 65.47 -7.42
C CYS A 259 -7.63 66.56 -8.17
N PHE A 260 -6.30 66.53 -8.10
CA PHE A 260 -5.45 67.48 -8.83
C PHE A 260 -5.56 67.32 -10.35
N ARG A 261 -5.67 66.07 -10.85
CA ARG A 261 -5.91 65.79 -12.28
C ARG A 261 -7.30 66.25 -12.74
N ALA A 262 -8.32 66.13 -11.91
CA ALA A 262 -9.68 66.61 -12.21
C ALA A 262 -9.80 68.14 -12.19
N PHE A 263 -8.90 68.84 -11.51
CA PHE A 263 -8.89 70.31 -11.44
C PHE A 263 -8.16 70.97 -12.63
N ILE A 264 -7.31 70.23 -13.35
CA ILE A 264 -6.53 70.72 -14.50
C ILE A 264 -7.22 70.41 -15.84
N SER A 265 -8.25 69.56 -15.85
CA SER A 265 -9.06 69.25 -17.04
C SER A 265 -10.35 70.07 -17.08
#